data_AF-A0A2E0L8I7-F1
#
_entry.id   AF-A0A2E0L8I7-F1
#
_cell.length_a   1.000
_cell.length_b   1.000
_cell.length_c   1.000
_cell.angle_alpha   90.00
_cell.angle_beta   90.00
_cell.angle_gamma   90.00
#
_symmetry.space_group_name_H-M   'P 1'
#
loop_
_entity.id
_entity.type
_entity.pdbx_description
1 polymer ?
#
loop_
_entity_poly.entity_id
_entity_poly.type
_entity_poly.pdbx_seq_one_letter_code
_entity_poly.pdbx_strand_id
1 'polypeptide(L)'
;MNTLKLFPRLVMIIGVIFIVAGVVAAGSGVFIQSFVVDQLASQNITTPDDASIPNAPVNDLATALSMANIIQHHAASAGGGLTYAEMGRFAVADGDPAGTNNADEALLTEAGTPVANPARNTQLTAAGLVTSLSLSAMAIGLSYLVIALGVGFAVLGLVIAGLGYALLGLITPEVAKRFGLQPVAAR
;
A
#
# COMPACT_ATOMS: atom_id res chain seq x y z
N MET A 1 32.55 29.87 -26.09
CA MET A 1 31.42 29.32 -26.89
C MET A 1 30.91 27.96 -26.40
N ASN A 2 31.77 27.02 -25.93
CA ASN A 2 31.31 25.70 -25.45
C ASN A 2 30.43 25.75 -24.18
N THR A 3 30.68 26.69 -23.26
CA THR A 3 29.94 26.81 -21.99
C THR A 3 28.49 27.27 -22.18
N LEU A 4 28.21 28.10 -23.20
CA LEU A 4 26.86 28.59 -23.53
C LEU A 4 25.90 27.46 -23.96
N LYS A 5 26.39 26.45 -24.67
CA LYS A 5 25.58 25.28 -25.08
C LYS A 5 25.55 24.19 -24.01
N LEU A 6 26.47 24.22 -23.04
CA LEU A 6 26.57 23.21 -22.00
C LEU A 6 25.39 23.28 -21.04
N PHE A 7 25.00 24.47 -20.60
CA PHE A 7 23.91 24.65 -19.63
C PHE A 7 22.56 24.09 -20.13
N PRO A 8 22.04 24.45 -21.34
CA PRO A 8 20.79 23.87 -21.83
C PRO A 8 20.85 22.35 -22.02
N ARG A 9 22.02 21.81 -22.42
CA ARG A 9 22.23 20.36 -22.53
C ARG A 9 22.15 19.66 -21.18
N LEU A 10 22.74 20.23 -20.14
CA LEU A 10 22.65 19.70 -18.78
C LEU A 10 21.20 19.71 -18.28
N VAL A 11 20.46 20.79 -18.53
CA VAL A 11 19.02 20.87 -18.20
C VAL A 11 18.24 19.77 -18.92
N MET A 12 18.48 19.55 -20.21
CA MET A 12 17.83 18.45 -20.94
C MET A 12 18.17 17.07 -20.36
N ILE A 13 19.44 16.81 -20.05
CA ILE A 13 19.88 15.54 -19.46
C ILE A 13 19.19 15.29 -18.13
N ILE A 14 19.10 16.30 -17.26
CA ILE A 14 18.38 16.21 -15.99
C ILE A 14 16.90 15.88 -16.24
N GLY A 15 16.25 16.56 -17.19
CA GLY A 15 14.87 16.26 -17.56
C GLY A 15 14.68 14.81 -18.00
N VAL A 16 15.57 14.27 -18.84
CA VAL A 16 15.55 12.87 -19.27
C VAL A 16 15.73 11.91 -18.09
N ILE A 17 16.63 12.22 -17.14
CA ILE A 17 16.80 11.42 -15.92
C ILE A 17 15.50 11.36 -15.12
N PHE A 18 14.81 12.49 -14.94
CA PHE A 18 13.52 12.54 -14.25
C PHE A 18 12.45 11.72 -14.98
N ILE A 19 12.42 11.75 -16.32
CA ILE A 19 11.51 10.92 -17.11
C ILE A 19 11.76 9.44 -16.84
N VAL A 20 13.01 8.99 -16.96
CA VAL A 20 13.38 7.59 -16.73
C VAL A 20 13.06 7.16 -15.31
N ALA A 21 13.43 7.96 -14.31
CA ALA A 21 13.14 7.68 -12.91
C ALA A 21 11.63 7.60 -12.65
N GLY A 22 10.85 8.52 -13.23
CA GLY A 22 9.39 8.54 -13.12
C GLY A 22 8.73 7.30 -13.71
N VAL A 23 9.14 6.90 -14.92
CA VAL A 23 8.62 5.69 -15.59
C VAL A 23 8.97 4.43 -14.79
N VAL A 24 10.19 4.31 -14.29
CA VAL A 24 10.62 3.18 -13.46
C VAL A 24 9.81 3.12 -12.15
N ALA A 25 9.63 4.26 -11.48
CA ALA A 25 8.84 4.33 -10.26
C ALA A 25 7.38 3.92 -10.52
N ALA A 26 6.75 4.49 -11.56
CA ALA A 26 5.37 4.17 -11.90
C ALA A 26 5.19 2.68 -12.26
N GLY A 27 6.09 2.12 -13.07
CA GLY A 27 6.08 0.70 -13.40
C GLY A 27 6.27 -0.20 -12.19
N SER A 28 7.14 0.19 -11.25
CA SER A 28 7.33 -0.54 -9.99
C SER A 28 6.06 -0.54 -9.13
N GLY A 29 5.35 0.60 -9.06
CA GLY A 29 4.08 0.69 -8.36
C GLY A 29 3.02 -0.25 -8.96
N VAL A 30 2.87 -0.28 -10.29
CA VAL A 30 1.95 -1.21 -10.98
C VAL A 30 2.31 -2.67 -10.70
N PHE A 31 3.60 -3.00 -10.71
CA PHE A 31 4.07 -4.34 -10.39
C PHE A 31 3.71 -4.74 -8.96
N ILE A 32 4.01 -3.90 -7.97
CA ILE A 32 3.68 -4.15 -6.55
C ILE A 32 2.19 -4.35 -6.38
N GLN A 33 1.36 -3.48 -6.98
CA GLN A 33 -0.09 -3.60 -6.90
C GLN A 33 -0.55 -4.96 -7.42
N SER A 34 -0.12 -5.33 -8.63
CA SER A 34 -0.54 -6.57 -9.28
C SER A 34 -0.13 -7.78 -8.44
N PHE A 35 1.12 -7.80 -7.94
CA PHE A 35 1.63 -8.87 -7.10
C PHE A 35 0.82 -9.07 -5.80
N VAL A 36 0.36 -8.00 -5.17
CA VAL A 36 -0.45 -8.09 -3.94
C VAL A 36 -1.89 -8.53 -4.27
N VAL A 37 -2.46 -7.98 -5.34
CA VAL A 37 -3.81 -8.35 -5.80
C VAL A 37 -3.88 -9.82 -6.18
N ASP A 38 -2.88 -10.35 -6.89
CA ASP A 38 -2.80 -11.76 -7.26
C ASP A 38 -2.71 -12.67 -6.02
N GLN A 39 -1.94 -12.27 -5.01
CA GLN A 39 -1.88 -12.99 -3.73
C GLN A 39 -3.23 -13.01 -3.03
N LEU A 40 -3.92 -11.87 -2.92
CA LEU A 40 -5.24 -11.81 -2.30
C LEU A 40 -6.26 -12.66 -3.08
N ALA A 41 -6.30 -12.53 -4.41
CA ALA A 41 -7.20 -13.29 -5.26
C ALA A 41 -6.98 -14.80 -5.14
N SER A 42 -5.72 -15.25 -4.99
CA SER A 42 -5.39 -16.67 -4.82
C SER A 42 -5.99 -17.29 -3.55
N GLN A 43 -6.30 -16.47 -2.54
CA GLN A 43 -6.91 -16.94 -1.29
C GLN A 43 -8.42 -17.19 -1.40
N ASN A 44 -9.06 -16.80 -2.51
CA ASN A 44 -10.50 -16.99 -2.75
C ASN A 44 -11.40 -16.49 -1.60
N ILE A 45 -11.06 -15.32 -1.03
CA ILE A 45 -11.80 -14.73 0.08
C ILE A 45 -12.95 -13.89 -0.50
N THR A 46 -14.15 -14.07 0.05
CA THR A 46 -15.33 -13.24 -0.24
C THR A 46 -15.84 -12.62 1.05
N THR A 47 -16.20 -11.35 1.02
CA THR A 47 -16.76 -10.65 2.18
C THR A 47 -18.16 -11.18 2.52
N PRO A 48 -18.50 -11.30 3.82
CA PRO A 48 -19.84 -11.71 4.26
C PRO A 48 -20.90 -10.63 4.04
N ASP A 49 -22.18 -11.01 4.17
CA ASP A 49 -23.35 -10.13 3.98
C ASP A 49 -23.39 -8.92 4.91
N ASP A 50 -22.81 -9.03 6.09
CA ASP A 50 -22.76 -7.99 7.12
C ASP A 50 -21.50 -7.12 7.05
N ALA A 51 -20.64 -7.34 6.06
CA ALA A 51 -19.52 -6.46 5.77
C ALA A 51 -19.98 -5.12 5.17
N SER A 52 -19.16 -4.09 5.29
CA SER A 52 -19.43 -2.77 4.67
C SER A 52 -19.50 -2.82 3.14
N ILE A 53 -18.83 -3.80 2.52
CA ILE A 53 -18.92 -4.13 1.10
C ILE A 53 -19.27 -5.62 1.04
N PRO A 54 -20.56 -5.98 0.96
CA PRO A 54 -20.99 -7.37 1.05
C PRO A 54 -20.79 -8.13 -0.26
N ASN A 55 -20.58 -9.46 -0.16
CA ASN A 55 -20.52 -10.40 -1.29
C ASN A 55 -19.51 -10.03 -2.39
N ALA A 56 -18.38 -9.42 -2.00
CA ALA A 56 -17.34 -9.00 -2.91
C ALA A 56 -16.07 -9.84 -2.73
N PRO A 57 -15.37 -10.20 -3.83
CA PRO A 57 -14.06 -10.83 -3.73
C PRO A 57 -13.06 -9.85 -3.08
N VAL A 58 -12.23 -10.35 -2.18
CA VAL A 58 -11.18 -9.54 -1.54
C VAL A 58 -9.97 -9.50 -2.45
N ASN A 59 -9.92 -8.51 -3.32
CA ASN A 59 -8.85 -8.35 -4.31
C ASN A 59 -8.47 -6.88 -4.57
N ASP A 60 -8.90 -5.96 -3.71
CA ASP A 60 -8.52 -4.56 -3.77
C ASP A 60 -8.40 -3.94 -2.38
N LEU A 61 -8.04 -2.64 -2.35
CA LEU A 61 -7.91 -1.88 -1.11
C LEU A 61 -9.20 -1.86 -0.28
N ALA A 62 -10.34 -1.61 -0.92
CA ALA A 62 -11.60 -1.36 -0.21
C ALA A 62 -12.18 -2.66 0.37
N THR A 63 -12.17 -3.72 -0.42
CA THR A 63 -12.63 -5.06 -0.03
C THR A 63 -11.71 -5.68 1.03
N ALA A 64 -10.38 -5.48 0.95
CA ALA A 64 -9.46 -5.93 2.00
C ALA A 64 -9.71 -5.22 3.34
N LEU A 65 -9.93 -3.90 3.33
CA LEU A 65 -10.29 -3.15 4.53
C LEU A 65 -11.68 -3.53 5.04
N SER A 66 -12.65 -3.77 4.17
CA SER A 66 -13.98 -4.24 4.56
C SER A 66 -13.91 -5.59 5.28
N MET A 67 -13.15 -6.54 4.72
CA MET A 67 -12.94 -7.86 5.32
C MET A 67 -12.18 -7.78 6.65
N ALA A 68 -11.14 -6.95 6.74
CA ALA A 68 -10.40 -6.75 7.98
C ALA A 68 -11.29 -6.19 9.09
N ASN A 69 -12.12 -5.19 8.76
CA ASN A 69 -13.04 -4.60 9.74
C ASN A 69 -14.09 -5.61 10.23
N ILE A 70 -14.69 -6.40 9.34
CA ILE A 70 -15.74 -7.35 9.76
C ILE A 70 -15.18 -8.52 10.58
N ILE A 71 -13.97 -9.02 10.26
CA ILE A 71 -13.27 -9.99 11.11
C ILE A 71 -13.03 -9.41 12.51
N GLN A 72 -12.53 -8.18 12.59
CA GLN A 72 -12.29 -7.54 13.88
C GLN A 72 -13.59 -7.34 14.67
N HIS A 73 -14.69 -6.99 13.99
CA HIS A 73 -16.01 -6.85 14.60
C HIS A 73 -16.51 -8.17 15.17
N HIS A 74 -16.49 -9.26 14.40
CA HIS A 74 -16.93 -10.57 14.87
C HIS A 74 -16.05 -11.10 16.01
N ALA A 75 -14.73 -10.91 15.92
CA ALA A 75 -13.81 -11.33 16.97
C ALA A 75 -14.04 -10.57 18.27
N ALA A 76 -14.24 -9.24 18.20
CA ALA A 76 -14.57 -8.42 19.36
C ALA A 76 -15.91 -8.84 19.98
N SER A 77 -16.95 -9.04 19.17
CA SER A 77 -18.26 -9.51 19.65
C SER A 77 -18.18 -10.88 20.33
N ALA A 78 -17.45 -11.83 19.73
CA ALA A 78 -17.22 -13.15 20.33
C ALA A 78 -16.38 -13.10 21.62
N GLY A 79 -15.47 -12.12 21.71
CA GLY A 79 -14.59 -11.91 22.85
C GLY A 79 -15.14 -11.00 23.94
N GLY A 80 -16.41 -10.58 23.87
CA GLY A 80 -16.98 -9.63 24.84
C GLY A 80 -16.33 -8.24 24.83
N GLY A 81 -15.71 -7.86 23.71
CA GLY A 81 -14.97 -6.60 23.56
C GLY A 81 -13.53 -6.63 24.07
N LEU A 82 -13.09 -7.74 24.67
CA LEU A 82 -11.74 -7.88 25.20
C LEU A 82 -10.71 -8.07 24.08
N THR A 83 -9.54 -7.48 24.28
CA THR A 83 -8.34 -7.70 23.47
C THR A 83 -7.63 -8.99 23.88
N TYR A 84 -6.75 -9.50 23.02
CA TYR A 84 -5.97 -10.72 23.31
C TYR A 84 -5.19 -10.66 24.65
N ALA A 85 -4.70 -9.48 25.03
CA ALA A 85 -3.93 -9.29 26.27
C ALA A 85 -4.82 -9.29 27.53
N GLU A 86 -6.10 -8.99 27.38
CA GLU A 86 -7.08 -8.99 28.46
C GLU A 86 -7.68 -10.37 28.70
N MET A 87 -7.32 -11.36 27.87
CA MET A 87 -7.81 -12.73 27.98
C MET A 87 -6.74 -13.68 28.54
N GLY A 88 -7.15 -14.43 29.56
CA GLY A 88 -6.41 -15.53 30.16
C GLY A 88 -6.28 -16.73 29.24
N ARG A 89 -5.22 -17.52 29.45
CA ARG A 89 -4.90 -18.70 28.65
C ARG A 89 -5.98 -19.79 28.72
N PHE A 90 -6.66 -19.92 29.86
CA PHE A 90 -7.60 -21.00 30.13
C PHE A 90 -9.04 -20.50 30.20
N ALA A 91 -9.96 -21.34 29.74
CA ALA A 91 -11.39 -21.11 29.90
C ALA A 91 -11.79 -21.28 31.37
N VAL A 92 -12.88 -20.65 31.77
CA VAL A 92 -13.50 -20.76 33.09
C VAL A 92 -14.89 -21.40 32.95
N ALA A 93 -15.41 -21.98 34.03
CA ALA A 93 -16.65 -22.77 33.99
C ALA A 93 -17.92 -21.94 33.71
N ASP A 94 -17.90 -20.64 34.03
CA ASP A 94 -19.00 -19.70 33.74
C ASP A 94 -19.01 -19.22 32.28
N GLY A 95 -17.96 -19.54 31.50
CA GLY A 95 -17.83 -19.17 30.10
C GLY A 95 -17.42 -17.73 29.85
N ASP A 96 -16.93 -17.00 30.85
CA ASP A 96 -16.43 -15.63 30.65
C ASP A 96 -15.28 -15.60 29.61
N PRO A 97 -15.39 -14.81 28.51
CA PRO A 97 -14.33 -14.64 27.53
C PRO A 97 -12.99 -14.18 28.12
N ALA A 98 -13.01 -13.48 29.26
CA ALA A 98 -11.81 -13.08 29.98
C ALA A 98 -10.97 -14.29 30.40
N GLY A 99 -11.59 -15.42 30.77
CA GLY A 99 -10.87 -16.60 31.20
C GLY A 99 -9.98 -16.37 32.43
N THR A 100 -8.99 -17.24 32.62
CA THR A 100 -7.98 -17.11 33.68
C THR A 100 -6.61 -17.55 33.19
N ASN A 101 -5.55 -17.06 33.84
CA ASN A 101 -4.19 -17.57 33.66
C ASN A 101 -3.82 -18.62 34.73
N ASN A 102 -4.66 -18.80 35.75
CA ASN A 102 -4.47 -19.77 36.80
C ASN A 102 -5.04 -21.13 36.37
N ALA A 103 -4.21 -22.18 36.37
CA ALA A 103 -4.66 -23.54 36.01
C ALA A 103 -5.62 -24.13 37.05
N ASP A 104 -5.56 -23.70 38.30
CA ASP A 104 -6.40 -24.21 39.39
C ASP A 104 -7.84 -23.66 39.32
N GLU A 105 -8.03 -22.52 38.66
CA GLU A 105 -9.33 -21.87 38.43
C GLU A 105 -9.91 -22.21 37.06
N ALA A 106 -9.17 -22.95 36.24
CA ALA A 106 -9.56 -23.27 34.88
C ALA A 106 -10.67 -24.32 34.83
N LEU A 107 -11.51 -24.23 33.80
CA LEU A 107 -12.34 -25.34 33.36
C LEU A 107 -11.43 -26.53 32.99
N LEU A 108 -11.68 -27.69 33.59
CA LEU A 108 -10.92 -28.90 33.33
C LEU A 108 -11.67 -29.83 32.37
N THR A 109 -10.92 -30.56 31.55
CA THR A 109 -11.44 -31.69 30.77
C THR A 109 -11.74 -32.90 31.67
N GLU A 110 -12.38 -33.94 31.14
CA GLU A 110 -12.56 -35.22 31.84
C GLU A 110 -11.24 -35.86 32.30
N ALA A 111 -10.13 -35.55 31.62
CA ALA A 111 -8.78 -36.02 31.97
C ALA A 111 -8.08 -35.12 33.01
N GLY A 112 -8.75 -34.08 33.54
CA GLY A 112 -8.21 -33.16 34.54
C GLY A 112 -7.25 -32.10 33.98
N THR A 113 -7.22 -31.88 32.67
CA THR A 113 -6.35 -30.85 32.04
C THR A 113 -7.10 -29.53 31.84
N PRO A 114 -6.46 -28.37 32.08
CA PRO A 114 -7.05 -27.06 31.79
C PRO A 114 -7.42 -26.90 30.32
N VAL A 115 -8.66 -26.48 30.06
CA VAL A 115 -9.17 -26.18 28.73
C VAL A 115 -8.65 -24.81 28.28
N ALA A 116 -8.12 -24.74 27.06
CA ALA A 116 -7.66 -23.47 26.48
C ALA A 116 -8.84 -22.51 26.23
N ASN A 117 -8.64 -21.21 26.45
CA ASN A 117 -9.66 -20.20 26.19
C ASN A 117 -9.94 -20.07 24.67
N PRO A 118 -11.14 -20.45 24.19
CA PRO A 118 -11.46 -20.38 22.78
C PRO A 118 -11.59 -18.93 22.28
N ALA A 119 -12.09 -18.00 23.11
CA ALA A 119 -12.21 -16.58 22.74
C ALA A 119 -10.83 -15.97 22.48
N ARG A 120 -9.84 -16.31 23.32
CA ARG A 120 -8.45 -15.88 23.15
C ARG A 120 -7.82 -16.42 21.87
N ASN A 121 -8.07 -17.68 21.53
CA ASN A 121 -7.57 -18.29 20.30
C ASN A 121 -8.19 -17.63 19.07
N THR A 122 -9.50 -17.38 19.09
CA THR A 122 -10.20 -16.64 18.02
C THR A 122 -9.64 -15.24 17.86
N GLN A 123 -9.40 -14.51 18.96
CA GLN A 123 -8.79 -13.18 18.90
C GLN A 123 -7.37 -13.19 18.31
N LEU A 124 -6.56 -14.21 18.64
CA LEU A 124 -5.23 -14.35 18.06
C LEU A 124 -5.28 -14.58 16.55
N THR A 125 -6.15 -15.49 16.10
CA THR A 125 -6.36 -15.78 14.69
C THR A 125 -6.87 -14.54 13.95
N ALA A 126 -7.87 -13.86 14.52
CA ALA A 126 -8.43 -12.64 13.96
C ALA A 126 -7.37 -11.55 13.83
N ALA A 127 -6.58 -11.29 14.87
CA ALA A 127 -5.51 -10.30 14.82
C ALA A 127 -4.49 -10.60 13.71
N GLY A 128 -4.12 -11.86 13.50
CA GLY A 128 -3.26 -12.28 12.39
C GLY A 128 -3.88 -11.99 11.02
N LEU A 129 -5.13 -12.38 10.81
CA LEU A 129 -5.85 -12.14 9.55
C LEU A 129 -6.02 -10.64 9.27
N VAL A 130 -6.51 -9.87 10.26
CA VAL A 130 -6.70 -8.41 10.17
C VAL A 130 -5.39 -7.72 9.86
N THR A 131 -4.29 -8.11 10.52
CA THR A 131 -2.96 -7.55 10.26
C THR A 131 -2.54 -7.83 8.82
N SER A 132 -2.66 -9.07 8.35
CA SER A 132 -2.29 -9.43 6.98
C SER A 132 -3.11 -8.68 5.91
N LEU A 133 -4.42 -8.58 6.10
CA LEU A 133 -5.32 -7.85 5.20
C LEU A 133 -5.03 -6.34 5.21
N SER A 134 -4.75 -5.78 6.39
CA SER A 134 -4.40 -4.36 6.54
C SER A 134 -3.05 -4.04 5.92
N LEU A 135 -2.06 -4.94 6.02
CA LEU A 135 -0.77 -4.80 5.34
C LEU A 135 -0.94 -4.87 3.81
N SER A 136 -1.76 -5.79 3.30
CA SER A 136 -2.05 -5.87 1.86
C SER A 136 -2.78 -4.61 1.37
N ALA A 137 -3.79 -4.13 2.11
CA ALA A 137 -4.46 -2.87 1.85
C ALA A 137 -3.45 -1.70 1.81
N MET A 138 -2.58 -1.59 2.81
CA MET A 138 -1.54 -0.56 2.85
C MET A 138 -0.58 -0.67 1.66
N ALA A 139 -0.15 -1.87 1.27
CA ALA A 139 0.72 -2.08 0.12
C ALA A 139 0.07 -1.63 -1.19
N ILE A 140 -1.22 -1.96 -1.39
CA ILE A 140 -2.01 -1.47 -2.53
C ILE A 140 -2.14 0.06 -2.48
N GLY A 141 -2.48 0.64 -1.34
CA GLY A 141 -2.59 2.09 -1.18
C GLY A 141 -1.27 2.84 -1.46
N LEU A 142 -0.15 2.32 -0.96
CA LEU A 142 1.18 2.86 -1.24
C LEU A 142 1.57 2.70 -2.72
N SER A 143 1.15 1.63 -3.37
CA SER A 143 1.39 1.44 -4.81
C SER A 143 0.76 2.56 -5.64
N TYR A 144 -0.45 3.02 -5.29
CA TYR A 144 -1.09 4.16 -5.95
C TYR A 144 -0.29 5.45 -5.79
N LEU A 145 0.26 5.69 -4.59
CA LEU A 145 1.13 6.85 -4.36
C LEU A 145 2.39 6.77 -5.20
N VAL A 146 3.04 5.61 -5.27
CA VAL A 146 4.24 5.38 -6.08
C VAL A 146 3.95 5.60 -7.57
N ILE A 147 2.81 5.12 -8.06
CA ILE A 147 2.36 5.35 -9.44
C ILE A 147 2.17 6.85 -9.68
N ALA A 148 1.43 7.54 -8.82
CA ALA A 148 1.15 8.97 -8.96
C ALA A 148 2.44 9.81 -8.95
N LEU A 149 3.36 9.53 -8.03
CA LEU A 149 4.65 10.21 -7.96
C LEU A 149 5.52 9.91 -9.18
N GLY A 150 5.55 8.67 -9.66
CA GLY A 150 6.27 8.28 -10.87
C GLY A 150 5.77 9.03 -12.10
N VAL A 151 4.44 9.11 -12.28
CA VAL A 151 3.83 9.93 -13.33
C VAL A 151 4.18 11.41 -13.16
N GLY A 152 4.13 11.94 -11.94
CA GLY A 152 4.52 13.31 -11.63
C GLY A 152 5.97 13.63 -12.03
N PHE A 153 6.91 12.74 -11.73
CA PHE A 153 8.31 12.88 -12.14
C PHE A 153 8.50 12.77 -13.65
N ALA A 154 7.74 11.92 -14.32
CA ALA A 154 7.79 11.83 -15.77
C ALA A 154 7.31 13.14 -16.43
N VAL A 155 6.20 13.70 -15.96
CA VAL A 155 5.68 14.99 -16.43
C VAL A 155 6.66 16.13 -16.14
N LEU A 156 7.19 16.19 -14.92
CA LEU A 156 8.19 17.20 -14.54
C LEU A 156 9.44 17.09 -15.42
N GLY A 157 9.93 15.88 -15.67
CA GLY A 157 11.07 15.64 -16.54
C GLY A 157 10.83 16.08 -17.98
N LEU A 158 9.62 15.88 -18.52
CA LEU A 158 9.22 16.38 -19.84
C LEU A 158 9.26 17.92 -19.90
N VAL A 159 8.77 18.60 -18.87
CA VAL A 159 8.81 20.07 -18.79
C VAL A 159 10.26 20.56 -18.74
N ILE A 160 11.10 19.97 -17.89
CA ILE A 160 12.52 20.35 -17.75
C ILE A 160 13.27 20.08 -19.07
N ALA A 161 13.07 18.93 -19.70
CA ALA A 161 13.69 18.60 -20.98
C ALA A 161 13.25 19.56 -22.08
N GLY A 162 11.96 19.90 -22.15
CA GLY A 162 11.40 20.88 -23.07
C GLY A 162 12.00 22.28 -22.88
N LEU A 163 12.16 22.72 -21.64
CA LEU A 163 12.82 23.99 -21.31
C LEU A 163 14.29 24.00 -21.74
N GLY A 164 15.04 22.92 -21.47
CA GLY A 164 16.41 22.79 -21.93
C GLY A 164 16.53 22.87 -23.46
N TYR A 165 15.58 22.25 -24.18
CA TYR A 165 15.53 22.32 -25.65
C TYR A 165 15.20 23.74 -26.15
N ALA A 166 14.23 24.43 -25.52
CA ALA A 166 13.88 25.80 -25.86
C ALA A 166 15.04 26.78 -25.63
N LEU A 167 15.77 26.65 -24.51
CA LEU A 167 16.97 27.42 -24.20
C LEU A 167 18.08 27.17 -25.23
N LEU A 168 18.27 25.93 -25.65
CA LEU A 168 19.20 25.60 -26.74
C LEU A 168 18.79 26.29 -28.05
N GLY A 169 17.48 26.42 -28.30
CA GLY A 169 16.89 27.16 -29.40
C GLY A 169 17.30 28.62 -29.48
N LEU A 170 17.38 29.31 -28.35
CA LEU A 170 17.74 30.73 -28.29
C LEU A 170 19.24 30.99 -28.53
N ILE A 171 20.08 29.98 -28.33
CA ILE A 171 21.55 30.08 -28.44
C ILE A 171 22.03 29.60 -29.82
N THR A 172 21.35 28.63 -30.42
CA THR A 172 21.80 27.97 -31.65
C THR A 172 21.03 28.52 -32.85
N PRO A 173 21.68 29.21 -33.82
CA PRO A 173 20.99 29.86 -34.94
C PRO A 173 20.13 28.92 -35.79
N GLU A 174 20.55 27.66 -35.92
CA GLU A 174 19.83 26.61 -36.68
C GLU A 174 18.50 26.26 -36.02
N VAL A 175 18.48 26.17 -34.68
CA VAL A 175 17.29 25.85 -33.91
C VAL A 175 16.41 27.10 -33.79
N ALA A 176 17.01 28.28 -33.59
CA ALA A 176 16.31 29.58 -33.57
C ALA A 176 15.53 29.82 -34.88
N LYS A 177 16.16 29.57 -36.04
CA LYS A 177 15.51 29.67 -37.36
C LYS A 177 14.31 28.74 -37.50
N ARG A 178 14.37 27.54 -36.91
CA ARG A 178 13.25 26.58 -36.92
C ARG A 178 12.00 27.09 -36.20
N PHE A 179 12.18 28.00 -35.25
CA PHE A 179 11.10 28.64 -34.48
C PHE A 179 10.88 30.12 -34.84
N GLY A 180 11.51 30.62 -35.92
CA GLY A 180 11.38 32.02 -36.34
C GLY A 180 12.01 33.05 -35.39
N LEU A 181 12.90 32.62 -34.49
CA LEU A 181 13.54 33.48 -33.48
C LEU A 181 14.92 33.97 -33.97
N GLN A 182 15.29 35.21 -33.62
CA GLN A 182 16.65 35.70 -33.82
C GLN A 182 17.54 35.22 -32.66
N PRO A 183 18.64 34.48 -32.91
CA PRO A 183 19.51 33.96 -31.86
C PRO A 183 20.22 35.11 -31.13
N VAL A 184 20.22 35.07 -29.80
CA VAL A 184 20.84 36.11 -28.96
C VAL A 184 22.36 36.19 -29.19
N ALA A 185 22.97 35.06 -29.56
CA ALA A 185 24.39 34.97 -29.90
C ALA A 185 24.77 35.62 -31.27
N ALA A 186 23.82 36.13 -32.03
CA ALA A 186 24.06 36.87 -33.28
C ALA A 186 24.06 38.40 -33.12
N ARG A 187 24.01 38.90 -31.87
CA ARG A 187 24.32 40.30 -31.53
C ARG A 187 25.73 40.42 -31.00
#